data_AF-A0A0G1VUT6-F1
#
_entry.id   AF-A0A0G1VUT6-F1
#
_cell.length_a   1.000
_cell.length_b   1.000
_cell.length_c   1.000
_cell.angle_alpha   90.00
_cell.angle_beta   90.00
_cell.angle_gamma   90.00
#
_symmetry.space_group_name_H-M   'P 1'
#
loop_
_entity.id
_entity.type
_entity.pdbx_description
1 polymer ?
#
loop_
_entity_poly.entity_id
_entity_poly.type
_entity_poly.pdbx_seq_one_letter_code
_entity_poly.pdbx_strand_id
1 'polypeptide(L)'
;MKKPMKAQPKSQPKKAKPQRVIAPQPGPQTQFLASSADVVLYGGQRGGGKTFAELLEPLRHIGNSHFNGLIMRRVTPSITNQGGLWDTSLQIYPLVGGVPTESRLLWTFPSGAKIKFSHCESENDLIKYQGSQMEFIGFDELCEFTAKIFWTMFACNRSVTGIKPYIRCTCNPDPDSFVYPIVKWWLDENEEYADLSKSGVIRYFVNINDEIYWADTAQELINQFGSEAYPKSFTFIPSSVFDNQILMKANPEYLANLNALPYVERMRFLKGNWKLRYAAGNVFKPEWWQIIDALPVDIKDSVRFWDFAGTVASEKNRDPDWTQGTKQVKLADGRIVITDCQGFRESPLQEYRITRRKIDSCRLLD
;
A
#
# COMPACT_ATOMS: atom_id res chain seq x y z
N MET A 1 55.54 63.71 0.30
CA MET A 1 54.09 63.40 0.31
C MET A 1 53.90 61.88 0.36
N LYS A 2 53.56 61.32 1.54
CA LYS A 2 53.25 59.88 1.70
C LYS A 2 51.76 59.66 1.39
N LYS A 3 51.43 58.84 0.41
CA LYS A 3 50.04 58.42 0.12
C LYS A 3 49.51 57.56 1.28
N PRO A 4 48.24 57.71 1.69
CA PRO A 4 47.68 56.87 2.76
C PRO A 4 47.37 55.46 2.24
N MET A 5 47.77 54.44 3.01
CA MET A 5 47.38 53.05 2.80
C MET A 5 45.86 52.92 3.02
N LYS A 6 45.13 52.45 2.00
CA LYS A 6 43.74 52.03 2.15
C LYS A 6 43.68 50.74 2.96
N ALA A 7 42.93 50.75 4.06
CA ALA A 7 42.62 49.57 4.84
C ALA A 7 41.82 48.56 3.99
N GLN A 8 42.23 47.29 4.02
CA GLN A 8 41.48 46.20 3.40
C GLN A 8 40.14 45.98 4.15
N PRO A 9 39.05 45.64 3.45
CA PRO A 9 37.78 45.36 4.10
C PRO A 9 37.88 44.11 4.97
N LYS A 10 37.44 44.20 6.23
CA LYS A 10 37.28 43.04 7.12
C LYS A 10 36.32 42.04 6.46
N SER A 11 36.78 40.81 6.26
CA SER A 11 35.96 39.72 5.72
C SER A 11 34.75 39.49 6.64
N GLN A 12 33.54 39.66 6.11
CA GLN A 12 32.32 39.30 6.83
C GLN A 12 32.31 37.78 7.12
N PRO A 13 31.83 37.35 8.30
CA PRO A 13 31.73 35.93 8.60
C PRO A 13 30.80 35.25 7.59
N LYS A 14 31.30 34.22 6.92
CA LYS A 14 30.50 33.38 6.01
C LYS A 14 29.33 32.80 6.82
N LYS A 15 28.09 33.13 6.46
CA LYS A 15 26.88 32.50 7.02
C LYS A 15 27.06 30.98 6.90
N ALA A 16 26.98 30.27 8.02
CA ALA A 16 27.04 28.81 8.03
C ALA A 16 25.97 28.27 7.07
N LYS A 17 26.35 27.33 6.19
CA LYS A 17 25.37 26.64 5.34
C LYS A 17 24.32 26.00 6.25
N PRO A 18 23.02 26.11 5.93
CA PRO A 18 21.98 25.49 6.75
C PRO A 18 22.26 23.99 6.88
N GLN A 19 22.34 23.51 8.12
CA GLN A 19 22.54 22.10 8.42
C GLN A 19 21.29 21.34 7.97
N ARG A 20 21.44 20.41 7.03
CA ARG A 20 20.34 19.55 6.60
C ARG A 20 20.13 18.47 7.66
N VAL A 21 19.05 18.59 8.42
CA VAL A 21 18.64 17.59 9.42
C VAL A 21 17.67 16.63 8.75
N ILE A 22 17.97 15.33 8.82
CA ILE A 22 17.03 14.28 8.44
C ILE A 22 16.52 13.63 9.72
N ALA A 23 15.22 13.65 9.92
CA ALA A 23 14.55 13.10 11.09
C ALA A 23 13.14 12.64 10.70
N PRO A 24 12.51 11.73 11.46
CA PRO A 24 11.08 11.48 11.32
C PRO A 24 10.28 12.76 11.54
N GLN A 25 9.16 12.88 10.84
CA GLN A 25 8.17 13.89 11.16
C GLN A 25 7.45 13.51 12.48
N PRO A 26 7.03 14.50 13.28
CA PRO A 26 6.23 14.24 14.48
C PRO A 26 4.97 13.44 14.14
N GLY A 27 4.58 12.53 15.05
CA GLY A 27 3.43 11.65 14.84
C GLY A 27 3.83 10.25 14.36
N PRO A 28 3.08 9.64 13.41
CA PRO A 28 3.24 8.23 13.07
C PRO A 28 4.64 7.79 12.61
N GLN A 29 5.40 8.62 11.90
CA GLN A 29 6.79 8.30 11.54
C GLN A 29 7.70 8.16 12.78
N THR A 30 7.50 9.03 13.78
CA THR A 30 8.24 8.97 15.04
C THR A 30 7.85 7.71 15.82
N GLN A 31 6.56 7.39 15.87
CA GLN A 31 6.06 6.17 16.53
C GLN A 31 6.61 4.90 15.87
N PHE A 32 6.65 4.87 14.53
CA PHE A 32 7.21 3.76 13.76
C PHE A 32 8.68 3.50 14.07
N LEU A 33 9.50 4.56 14.05
CA LEU A 33 10.92 4.45 14.38
C LEU A 33 11.17 4.20 15.88
N ALA A 34 10.27 4.61 16.78
CA ALA A 34 10.44 4.41 18.21
C ALA A 34 10.00 3.01 18.69
N SER A 35 9.24 2.27 17.89
CA SER A 35 8.64 1.00 18.32
C SER A 35 9.67 -0.10 18.59
N SER A 36 9.45 -0.83 19.69
CA SER A 36 10.25 -1.98 20.11
C SER A 36 9.71 -3.34 19.63
N ALA A 37 8.58 -3.33 18.92
CA ALA A 37 7.97 -4.57 18.41
C ALA A 37 8.89 -5.28 17.40
N ASP A 38 8.82 -6.62 17.41
CA ASP A 38 9.56 -7.47 16.46
C ASP A 38 9.10 -7.21 15.03
N VAL A 39 7.81 -6.95 14.83
CA VAL A 39 7.23 -6.52 13.55
C VAL A 39 6.44 -5.23 13.75
N VAL A 40 6.69 -4.25 12.89
CA VAL A 40 5.89 -3.02 12.85
C VAL A 40 5.37 -2.84 11.44
N LEU A 41 4.05 -2.71 11.28
CA LEU A 41 3.43 -2.31 10.04
C LEU A 41 3.00 -0.85 10.12
N TYR A 42 3.61 0.01 9.32
CA TYR A 42 3.17 1.38 9.12
C TYR A 42 2.35 1.46 7.84
N GLY A 43 1.03 1.55 7.94
CA GLY A 43 0.17 1.38 6.75
C GLY A 43 -1.08 2.26 6.76
N GLY A 44 -1.69 2.47 5.61
CA GLY A 44 -2.86 3.35 5.47
C GLY A 44 -2.82 4.18 4.20
N GLN A 45 -3.12 5.47 4.31
CA GLN A 45 -3.30 6.35 3.16
C GLN A 45 -1.98 6.55 2.37
N ARG A 46 -2.11 6.83 1.07
CA ARG A 46 -0.99 7.20 0.21
C ARG A 46 -0.42 8.56 0.60
N GLY A 47 0.88 8.75 0.38
CA GLY A 47 1.55 10.03 0.63
C GLY A 47 1.95 10.30 2.08
N GLY A 48 1.61 9.45 3.05
CA GLY A 48 1.94 9.66 4.47
C GLY A 48 3.41 9.47 4.89
N GLY A 49 4.35 9.36 3.93
CA GLY A 49 5.79 9.31 4.23
C GLY A 49 6.32 7.94 4.70
N LYS A 50 5.57 6.86 4.49
CA LYS A 50 5.92 5.49 4.94
C LYS A 50 7.28 5.02 4.44
N THR A 51 7.50 5.08 3.13
CA THR A 51 8.75 4.65 2.48
C THR A 51 9.97 5.42 3.01
N PHE A 52 9.83 6.73 3.25
CA PHE A 52 10.93 7.51 3.84
C PHE A 52 11.25 7.03 5.25
N ALA A 53 10.23 6.75 6.08
CA ALA A 53 10.44 6.23 7.43
C ALA A 53 11.11 4.84 7.42
N GLU A 54 10.68 3.94 6.53
CA GLU A 54 11.33 2.62 6.38
C GLU A 54 12.81 2.75 5.99
N LEU A 55 13.14 3.68 5.09
CA LEU A 55 14.53 3.94 4.70
C LEU A 55 15.35 4.56 5.85
N LEU A 56 14.75 5.35 6.73
CA LEU A 56 15.44 5.89 7.91
C LEU A 56 15.74 4.82 8.96
N GLU A 57 14.89 3.81 9.07
CA GLU A 57 14.99 2.83 10.16
C GLU A 57 16.37 2.17 10.32
N PRO A 58 16.99 1.60 9.28
CA PRO A 58 18.27 0.91 9.43
C PRO A 58 19.41 1.84 9.87
N LEU A 59 19.26 3.17 9.76
CA LEU A 59 20.31 4.13 10.11
C LEU A 59 20.73 4.07 11.59
N ARG A 60 19.87 3.57 12.49
CA ARG A 60 20.24 3.40 13.91
C ARG A 60 21.31 2.32 14.13
N HIS A 61 21.49 1.41 13.18
CA HIS A 61 22.39 0.26 13.29
C HIS A 61 23.61 0.34 12.35
N ILE A 62 23.71 1.37 11.50
CA ILE A 62 24.83 1.51 10.55
C ILE A 62 26.18 1.71 11.24
N GLY A 63 26.23 1.94 12.57
CA GLY A 63 27.47 1.95 13.34
C GLY A 63 28.06 0.56 13.60
N ASN A 64 27.29 -0.52 13.39
CA ASN A 64 27.72 -1.89 13.62
C ASN A 64 28.21 -2.53 12.31
N SER A 65 29.50 -2.86 12.24
CA SER A 65 30.13 -3.46 11.06
C SER A 65 29.51 -4.78 10.57
N HIS A 66 28.79 -5.48 11.45
CA HIS A 66 28.14 -6.75 11.14
C HIS A 66 26.65 -6.61 10.79
N PHE A 67 26.08 -5.40 10.83
CA PHE A 67 24.67 -5.19 10.51
C PHE A 67 24.40 -5.39 9.01
N ASN A 68 23.47 -6.29 8.70
CA ASN A 68 22.96 -6.54 7.35
C ASN A 68 21.44 -6.32 7.31
N GLY A 69 21.04 -5.25 6.64
CA GLY A 69 19.65 -4.94 6.32
C GLY A 69 19.25 -5.38 4.92
N LEU A 70 18.01 -5.84 4.78
CA LEU A 70 17.36 -6.09 3.49
C LEU A 70 16.10 -5.24 3.41
N ILE A 71 15.88 -4.52 2.31
CA ILE A 71 14.60 -3.86 2.02
C ILE A 71 14.05 -4.45 0.72
N MET A 72 12.78 -4.84 0.71
CA MET A 72 12.18 -5.59 -0.38
C MET A 72 10.93 -4.93 -0.95
N ARG A 73 10.75 -5.07 -2.26
CA ARG A 73 9.46 -4.91 -2.97
C ARG A 73 9.09 -6.21 -3.67
N ARG A 74 7.87 -6.30 -4.20
CA ARG A 74 7.46 -7.46 -4.98
C ARG A 74 8.32 -7.65 -6.22
N VAL A 75 8.54 -6.59 -6.99
CA VAL A 75 9.22 -6.64 -8.29
C VAL A 75 10.36 -5.63 -8.38
N THR A 76 11.44 -5.95 -9.11
CA THR A 76 12.61 -5.05 -9.26
C THR A 76 12.26 -3.64 -9.75
N PRO A 77 11.40 -3.46 -10.77
CA PRO A 77 11.11 -2.10 -11.28
C PRO A 77 10.57 -1.15 -10.21
N SER A 78 9.82 -1.64 -9.23
CA SER A 78 9.32 -0.80 -8.13
C SER A 78 10.42 -0.27 -7.19
N ILE A 79 11.63 -0.85 -7.26
CA ILE A 79 12.82 -0.41 -6.55
C ILE A 79 13.58 0.64 -7.38
N THR A 80 13.76 0.37 -8.67
CA THR A 80 14.68 1.12 -9.56
C THR A 80 14.01 2.19 -10.41
N ASN A 81 12.68 2.18 -10.56
CA ASN A 81 11.96 3.21 -11.30
C ASN A 81 12.16 4.58 -10.63
N GLN A 82 12.02 5.63 -11.45
CA GLN A 82 12.17 7.01 -10.97
C GLN A 82 11.23 7.29 -9.79
N GLY A 83 11.79 7.81 -8.70
CA GLY A 83 11.04 8.07 -7.46
C GLY A 83 10.71 6.81 -6.66
N GLY A 84 11.26 5.66 -7.02
CA GLY A 84 11.18 4.42 -6.26
C GLY A 84 12.09 4.42 -5.02
N LEU A 85 12.24 3.24 -4.41
CA LEU A 85 13.04 3.06 -3.20
C LEU A 85 14.50 3.47 -3.38
N TRP A 86 15.12 3.09 -4.50
CA TRP A 86 16.54 3.36 -4.74
C TRP A 86 16.81 4.86 -4.86
N ASP A 87 16.03 5.57 -5.67
CA ASP A 87 16.10 7.03 -5.82
C ASP A 87 15.86 7.77 -4.51
N THR A 88 14.92 7.29 -3.69
CA THR A 88 14.66 7.88 -2.38
C THR A 88 15.85 7.65 -1.44
N SER A 89 16.48 6.47 -1.47
CA SER A 89 17.66 6.15 -0.65
C SER A 89 18.87 7.03 -0.98
N LEU A 90 19.04 7.43 -2.25
CA LEU A 90 20.09 8.35 -2.70
C LEU A 90 19.98 9.75 -2.06
N GLN A 91 18.80 10.12 -1.57
CA GLN A 91 18.59 11.39 -0.87
C GLN A 91 18.96 11.32 0.62
N ILE A 92 19.13 10.11 1.17
CA ILE A 92 19.29 9.86 2.60
C ILE A 92 20.70 9.34 2.89
N TYR A 93 21.07 8.20 2.33
CA TYR A 93 22.25 7.43 2.75
C TYR A 93 23.60 8.12 2.49
N PRO A 94 23.79 8.92 1.42
CA PRO A 94 25.02 9.70 1.26
C PRO A 94 25.27 10.71 2.40
N LEU A 95 24.21 11.19 3.04
CA LEU A 95 24.32 12.18 4.13
C LEU A 95 24.89 11.59 5.42
N VAL A 96 24.96 10.26 5.51
CA VAL A 96 25.59 9.51 6.62
C VAL A 96 26.78 8.66 6.15
N GLY A 97 27.35 8.99 4.99
CA GLY A 97 28.55 8.34 4.45
C GLY A 97 28.31 6.99 3.76
N GLY A 98 27.06 6.65 3.45
CA GLY A 98 26.75 5.48 2.64
C GLY A 98 27.31 5.61 1.22
N VAL A 99 27.88 4.52 0.71
CA VAL A 99 28.40 4.41 -0.66
C VAL A 99 27.55 3.39 -1.43
N PRO A 100 26.94 3.76 -2.57
CA PRO A 100 26.10 2.86 -3.35
C PRO A 100 26.93 1.95 -4.26
N THR A 101 26.44 0.74 -4.46
CA THR A 101 26.81 -0.17 -5.55
C THR A 101 25.54 -0.47 -6.34
N GLU A 102 25.22 0.39 -7.30
CA GLU A 102 23.94 0.39 -8.03
C GLU A 102 23.66 -0.94 -8.75
N SER A 103 24.68 -1.54 -9.37
CA SER A 103 24.55 -2.84 -10.07
C SER A 103 24.10 -3.99 -9.17
N ARG A 104 24.28 -3.85 -7.85
CA ARG A 104 23.86 -4.85 -6.85
C ARG A 104 22.74 -4.33 -5.94
N LEU A 105 22.26 -3.11 -6.16
CA LEU A 105 21.34 -2.37 -5.30
C LEU A 105 21.73 -2.45 -3.83
N LEU A 106 23.00 -2.17 -3.55
CA LEU A 106 23.61 -2.33 -2.23
C LEU A 106 24.20 -1.01 -1.74
N TRP A 107 23.98 -0.70 -0.47
CA TRP A 107 24.68 0.37 0.25
C TRP A 107 25.67 -0.22 1.23
N THR A 108 26.87 0.37 1.29
CA THR A 108 27.89 0.07 2.30
C THR A 108 28.19 1.35 3.09
N PHE A 109 28.17 1.27 4.42
CA PHE A 109 28.42 2.40 5.31
C PHE A 109 29.86 2.37 5.85
N PRO A 110 30.38 3.47 6.44
CA PRO A 110 31.77 3.55 6.89
C PRO A 110 32.18 2.48 7.90
N SER A 111 31.24 1.96 8.70
CA SER A 111 31.49 0.87 9.64
C SER A 111 31.68 -0.49 8.97
N GLY A 112 31.24 -0.66 7.71
CA GLY A 112 31.08 -1.95 7.05
C GLY A 112 29.64 -2.47 7.00
N ALA A 113 28.70 -1.83 7.72
CA ALA A 113 27.28 -2.16 7.67
C ALA A 113 26.74 -2.11 6.24
N LYS A 114 25.76 -2.98 5.94
CA LYS A 114 25.20 -3.13 4.58
C LYS A 114 23.69 -3.04 4.59
N ILE A 115 23.12 -2.34 3.60
CA ILE A 115 21.68 -2.35 3.31
C ILE A 115 21.50 -2.74 1.85
N LYS A 116 20.86 -3.88 1.60
CA LYS A 116 20.57 -4.38 0.27
C LYS A 116 19.11 -4.17 -0.08
N PHE A 117 18.84 -3.75 -1.31
CA PHE A 117 17.50 -3.75 -1.88
C PHE A 117 17.31 -4.99 -2.75
N SER A 118 16.16 -5.64 -2.64
CA SER A 118 15.89 -6.88 -3.38
C SER A 118 14.40 -7.07 -3.65
N HIS A 119 14.05 -8.09 -4.41
CA HIS A 119 12.67 -8.37 -4.78
C HIS A 119 12.34 -9.85 -4.62
N CYS A 120 11.07 -10.16 -4.38
CA CYS A 120 10.56 -11.53 -4.38
C CYS A 120 9.24 -11.54 -5.14
N GLU A 121 9.32 -11.74 -6.45
CA GLU A 121 8.17 -11.61 -7.36
C GLU A 121 7.28 -12.84 -7.33
N SER A 122 7.87 -14.00 -7.06
CA SER A 122 7.18 -15.26 -6.89
C SER A 122 7.72 -16.03 -5.69
N GLU A 123 6.97 -17.03 -5.24
CA GLU A 123 7.44 -17.90 -4.14
C GLU A 123 8.67 -18.72 -4.51
N ASN A 124 8.92 -18.94 -5.81
CA ASN A 124 10.12 -19.61 -6.30
C ASN A 124 11.39 -18.80 -6.02
N ASP A 125 11.28 -17.48 -5.89
CA ASP A 125 12.41 -16.61 -5.57
C ASP A 125 12.92 -16.82 -4.14
N LEU A 126 12.14 -17.45 -3.25
CA LEU A 126 12.52 -17.73 -1.86
C LEU A 126 13.80 -18.55 -1.74
N ILE A 127 14.14 -19.35 -2.76
CA ILE A 127 15.39 -20.10 -2.81
C ILE A 127 16.63 -19.20 -2.68
N LYS A 128 16.54 -17.95 -3.15
CA LYS A 128 17.62 -16.94 -3.05
C LYS A 128 17.91 -16.55 -1.59
N TYR A 129 16.95 -16.75 -0.69
CA TYR A 129 16.98 -16.27 0.69
C TYR A 129 17.13 -17.38 1.73
N GLN A 130 16.93 -18.65 1.38
CA GLN A 130 16.96 -19.79 2.32
C GLN A 130 18.25 -19.90 3.16
N GLY A 131 19.39 -19.42 2.66
CA GLY A 131 20.67 -19.39 3.40
C GLY A 131 21.00 -18.05 4.06
N SER A 132 20.17 -17.03 3.88
CA SER A 132 20.48 -15.67 4.33
C SER A 132 20.25 -15.49 5.83
N GLN A 133 21.00 -14.56 6.41
CA GLN A 133 20.81 -14.07 7.77
C GLN A 133 20.73 -12.55 7.68
N MET A 134 19.62 -11.98 8.13
CA MET A 134 19.39 -10.54 8.15
C MET A 134 18.88 -10.12 9.51
N GLU A 135 19.55 -9.14 10.12
CA GLU A 135 19.08 -8.50 11.34
C GLU A 135 17.82 -7.66 11.09
N PHE A 136 17.76 -7.01 9.93
CA PHE A 136 16.64 -6.15 9.55
C PHE A 136 16.06 -6.58 8.20
N ILE A 137 14.73 -6.73 8.16
CA ILE A 137 13.99 -6.90 6.91
C ILE A 137 12.92 -5.80 6.82
N GLY A 138 12.98 -5.00 5.77
CA GLY A 138 11.97 -4.04 5.35
C GLY A 138 11.11 -4.62 4.23
N PHE A 139 9.79 -4.60 4.38
CA PHE A 139 8.83 -4.92 3.33
C PHE A 139 8.06 -3.67 2.92
N ASP A 140 8.41 -3.08 1.79
CA ASP A 140 7.67 -1.93 1.25
C ASP A 140 6.49 -2.41 0.39
N GLU A 141 5.30 -1.90 0.69
CA GLU A 141 4.00 -2.40 0.23
C GLU A 141 3.81 -3.91 0.48
N LEU A 142 3.88 -4.32 1.74
CA LEU A 142 3.66 -5.70 2.20
C LEU A 142 2.40 -6.35 1.60
N CYS A 143 1.35 -5.57 1.36
CA CYS A 143 0.10 -6.08 0.80
C CYS A 143 0.26 -6.75 -0.58
N GLU A 144 1.30 -6.40 -1.35
CA GLU A 144 1.60 -6.99 -2.66
C GLU A 144 2.27 -8.37 -2.55
N PHE A 145 2.74 -8.78 -1.36
CA PHE A 145 3.37 -10.07 -1.14
C PHE A 145 2.36 -11.16 -0.75
N THR A 146 2.77 -12.42 -0.91
CA THR A 146 2.01 -13.56 -0.39
C THR A 146 2.41 -13.84 1.06
N ALA A 147 1.49 -14.42 1.85
CA ALA A 147 1.76 -14.81 3.23
C ALA A 147 2.99 -15.73 3.34
N LYS A 148 3.15 -16.67 2.41
CA LYS A 148 4.28 -17.60 2.39
C LYS A 148 5.62 -16.89 2.26
N ILE A 149 5.70 -15.84 1.44
CA ILE A 149 6.92 -15.06 1.31
C ILE A 149 7.24 -14.33 2.61
N PHE A 150 6.25 -13.67 3.21
CA PHE A 150 6.44 -13.00 4.49
C PHE A 150 6.91 -13.97 5.58
N TRP A 151 6.23 -15.10 5.78
CA TRP A 151 6.56 -16.06 6.83
C TRP A 151 7.88 -16.81 6.59
N THR A 152 8.25 -17.07 5.32
CA THR A 152 9.55 -17.65 5.00
C THR A 152 10.69 -16.68 5.32
N MET A 153 10.54 -15.41 4.94
CA MET A 153 11.52 -14.38 5.27
C MET A 153 11.56 -14.06 6.76
N PHE A 154 10.43 -14.18 7.46
CA PHE A 154 10.36 -14.10 8.92
C PHE A 154 11.30 -15.12 9.57
N ALA A 155 11.36 -16.36 9.06
CA ALA A 155 12.29 -17.38 9.53
C ALA A 155 13.77 -17.06 9.21
N CYS A 156 14.03 -16.26 8.17
CA CYS A 156 15.38 -15.76 7.85
C CYS A 156 15.83 -14.58 8.74
N ASN A 157 14.91 -13.97 9.51
CA ASN A 157 15.21 -12.84 10.38
C ASN A 157 15.85 -13.32 11.69
N ARG A 158 17.17 -13.51 11.63
CA ARG A 158 18.00 -14.03 12.72
C ARG A 158 19.35 -13.32 12.76
N SER A 159 19.95 -13.28 13.94
CA SER A 159 21.15 -12.51 14.21
C SER A 159 22.05 -13.23 15.21
N VAL A 160 23.36 -13.06 15.03
CA VAL A 160 24.40 -13.41 16.00
C VAL A 160 25.25 -12.18 16.37
N THR A 161 24.83 -10.98 15.97
CA THR A 161 25.64 -9.75 15.96
C THR A 161 25.29 -8.80 17.13
N GLY A 162 24.49 -9.27 18.08
CA GLY A 162 23.99 -8.50 19.23
C GLY A 162 22.79 -7.60 18.92
N ILE A 163 22.41 -7.46 17.65
CA ILE A 163 21.19 -6.77 17.25
C ILE A 163 20.03 -7.77 17.27
N LYS A 164 18.99 -7.48 18.06
CA LYS A 164 17.76 -8.28 18.04
C LYS A 164 17.13 -8.18 16.64
N PRO A 165 16.88 -9.31 15.94
CA PRO A 165 16.27 -9.27 14.62
C PRO A 165 14.87 -8.65 14.67
N TYR A 166 14.56 -7.83 13.67
CA TYR A 166 13.25 -7.20 13.55
C TYR A 166 12.85 -6.96 12.10
N ILE A 167 11.54 -6.79 11.90
CA ILE A 167 10.91 -6.52 10.62
C ILE A 167 10.18 -5.18 10.70
N ARG A 168 10.28 -4.41 9.61
CA ARG A 168 9.40 -3.28 9.36
C ARG A 168 8.69 -3.49 8.05
N CYS A 169 7.44 -3.04 8.00
CA CYS A 169 6.60 -3.17 6.84
C CYS A 169 5.91 -1.84 6.58
N THR A 170 5.70 -1.51 5.31
CA THR A 170 4.78 -0.47 4.87
C THR A 170 3.66 -1.09 4.04
N CYS A 171 2.47 -0.49 4.00
CA CYS A 171 1.49 -0.82 2.97
C CYS A 171 0.38 0.22 2.84
N ASN A 172 -0.39 0.10 1.76
CA ASN A 172 -1.73 0.66 1.69
C ASN A 172 -2.80 -0.44 1.90
N PRO A 173 -4.03 -0.07 2.32
CA PRO A 173 -5.10 -1.02 2.59
C PRO A 173 -5.47 -1.88 1.37
N ASP A 174 -5.62 -3.18 1.61
CA ASP A 174 -6.14 -4.13 0.63
C ASP A 174 -6.89 -5.29 1.34
N PRO A 175 -8.22 -5.42 1.18
CA PRO A 175 -9.02 -6.48 1.81
C PRO A 175 -8.71 -7.89 1.28
N ASP A 176 -8.02 -8.00 0.15
CA ASP A 176 -7.65 -9.28 -0.46
C ASP A 176 -6.25 -9.75 -0.04
N SER A 177 -5.49 -8.88 0.62
CA SER A 177 -4.17 -9.21 1.11
C SER A 177 -4.23 -10.03 2.41
N PHE A 178 -3.25 -10.92 2.61
CA PHE A 178 -3.04 -11.64 3.86
C PHE A 178 -2.77 -10.70 5.06
N VAL A 179 -2.44 -9.43 4.79
CA VAL A 179 -2.22 -8.40 5.81
C VAL A 179 -3.54 -7.99 6.48
N TYR A 180 -4.67 -7.98 5.76
CA TYR A 180 -5.98 -7.59 6.30
C TYR A 180 -6.36 -8.35 7.58
N PRO A 181 -6.36 -9.70 7.61
CA PRO A 181 -6.68 -10.45 8.84
C PRO A 181 -5.67 -10.21 9.97
N ILE A 182 -4.41 -9.87 9.66
CA ILE A 182 -3.39 -9.55 10.68
C ILE A 182 -3.70 -8.21 11.35
N VAL A 183 -4.05 -7.18 10.57
CA VAL A 183 -4.31 -5.83 11.12
C VAL A 183 -5.70 -5.66 11.72
N LYS A 184 -6.61 -6.62 11.49
CA LYS A 184 -8.03 -6.55 11.85
C LYS A 184 -8.29 -6.05 13.28
N TRP A 185 -7.50 -6.48 14.26
CA TRP A 185 -7.69 -6.05 15.66
C TRP A 185 -7.48 -4.54 15.86
N TRP A 186 -6.57 -3.93 15.09
CA TRP A 186 -6.27 -2.49 15.12
C TRP A 186 -7.26 -1.64 14.32
N LEU A 187 -8.26 -2.26 13.71
CA LEU A 187 -9.33 -1.55 13.00
C LEU A 187 -10.49 -1.23 13.96
N ASP A 188 -11.39 -0.37 13.48
CA ASP A 188 -12.65 -0.06 14.13
C ASP A 188 -13.59 -1.30 14.17
N GLU A 189 -14.72 -1.18 14.85
CA GLU A 189 -15.69 -2.27 15.01
C GLU A 189 -16.24 -2.79 13.67
N ASN A 190 -16.25 -1.95 12.64
CA ASN A 190 -16.70 -2.32 11.30
C ASN A 190 -15.58 -2.93 10.45
N GLU A 191 -14.34 -2.94 10.96
CA GLU A 191 -13.11 -3.33 10.28
C GLU A 191 -12.81 -2.46 9.04
N GLU A 192 -13.34 -1.24 9.00
CA GLU A 192 -13.21 -0.39 7.82
C GLU A 192 -12.00 0.53 7.92
N TYR A 193 -11.84 1.22 9.05
CA TYR A 193 -10.75 2.17 9.25
C TYR A 193 -9.89 1.79 10.45
N ALA A 194 -8.69 2.36 10.52
CA ALA A 194 -7.85 2.19 11.69
C ALA A 194 -8.49 2.83 12.92
N ASP A 195 -8.53 2.10 14.03
CA ASP A 195 -8.87 2.65 15.32
C ASP A 195 -7.62 3.36 15.89
N LEU A 196 -7.66 4.70 15.90
CA LEU A 196 -6.53 5.51 16.34
C LEU A 196 -6.17 5.28 17.81
N SER A 197 -7.10 4.81 18.65
CA SER A 197 -6.81 4.48 20.05
C SER A 197 -5.92 3.24 20.18
N LYS A 198 -5.92 2.38 19.16
CA LYS A 198 -5.09 1.16 19.08
C LYS A 198 -3.76 1.40 18.35
N SER A 199 -3.54 2.58 17.77
CA SER A 199 -2.32 2.92 17.01
C SER A 199 -1.05 2.64 17.81
N GLY A 200 -0.22 1.73 17.30
CA GLY A 200 1.05 1.35 17.93
C GLY A 200 0.93 0.55 19.22
N VAL A 201 -0.28 0.09 19.59
CA VAL A 201 -0.44 -0.89 20.66
C VAL A 201 0.24 -2.19 20.22
N ILE A 202 1.15 -2.69 21.04
CA ILE A 202 1.89 -3.92 20.79
C ILE A 202 1.04 -5.10 21.26
N ARG A 203 0.85 -6.08 20.38
CA ARG A 203 0.28 -7.38 20.70
C ARG A 203 1.27 -8.48 20.41
N TYR A 204 1.00 -9.65 20.96
CA TYR A 204 1.88 -10.80 20.84
C TYR A 204 1.17 -11.92 20.09
N PHE A 205 1.94 -12.70 19.34
CA PHE A 205 1.44 -13.87 18.65
C PHE A 205 2.40 -15.05 18.71
N VAL A 206 1.83 -16.25 18.58
CA VAL A 206 2.53 -17.51 18.33
C VAL A 206 1.85 -18.23 17.17
N ASN A 207 2.61 -18.98 16.39
CA ASN A 207 2.07 -19.87 15.37
C ASN A 207 2.20 -21.31 15.88
N ILE A 208 1.07 -21.99 16.08
CA ILE A 208 1.00 -23.38 16.55
C ILE A 208 0.17 -24.15 15.53
N ASN A 209 0.77 -25.17 14.89
CA ASN A 209 0.11 -25.99 13.87
C ASN A 209 -0.55 -25.17 12.75
N ASP A 210 0.17 -24.18 12.21
CA ASP A 210 -0.27 -23.27 11.14
C ASP A 210 -1.41 -22.30 11.53
N GLU A 211 -1.76 -22.21 12.81
CA GLU A 211 -2.73 -21.26 13.34
C GLU A 211 -2.05 -20.18 14.19
N ILE A 212 -2.44 -18.92 13.98
CA ILE A 212 -1.88 -17.77 14.71
C ILE A 212 -2.79 -17.42 15.88
N TYR A 213 -2.24 -17.55 17.09
CA TYR A 213 -2.89 -17.16 18.34
C TYR A 213 -2.38 -15.80 18.80
N TRP A 214 -3.29 -14.91 19.16
CA TRP A 214 -2.98 -13.54 19.58
C TRP A 214 -3.29 -13.31 21.05
N ALA A 215 -2.49 -12.49 21.71
CA ALA A 215 -2.70 -12.06 23.08
C ALA A 215 -2.18 -10.63 23.31
N ASP A 216 -2.58 -10.03 24.43
CA ASP A 216 -2.17 -8.67 24.77
C ASP A 216 -0.80 -8.67 25.47
N THR A 217 -0.43 -9.79 26.09
CA THR A 217 0.89 -9.99 26.68
C THR A 217 1.54 -11.30 26.20
N ALA A 218 2.88 -11.31 26.14
CA ALA A 218 3.62 -12.54 25.85
C ALA A 218 3.36 -13.63 26.90
N GLN A 219 3.12 -13.24 28.15
CA GLN A 219 2.92 -14.18 29.26
C GLN A 219 1.63 -15.00 29.11
N GLU A 220 0.56 -14.42 28.55
CA GLU A 220 -0.68 -15.14 28.25
C GLU A 220 -0.42 -16.31 27.30
N LEU A 221 0.35 -16.08 26.23
CA LEU A 221 0.71 -17.12 25.26
C LEU A 221 1.66 -18.16 25.87
N ILE A 222 2.61 -17.73 26.70
CA ILE A 222 3.51 -18.65 27.41
C ILE A 222 2.74 -19.53 28.41
N ASN A 223 1.74 -18.98 29.11
CA ASN A 223 0.91 -19.74 30.03
C ASN A 223 0.05 -20.77 29.28
N GLN A 224 -0.42 -20.42 28.08
CA GLN A 224 -1.28 -21.28 27.28
C GLN A 224 -0.51 -22.37 26.53
N PHE A 225 0.65 -22.05 25.96
CA PHE A 225 1.40 -22.92 25.05
C PHE A 225 2.77 -23.38 25.57
N GLY A 226 3.16 -22.94 26.77
CA GLY A 226 4.43 -23.25 27.40
C GLY A 226 5.55 -22.24 27.10
N SER A 227 6.64 -22.34 27.86
CA SER A 227 7.80 -21.42 27.76
C SER A 227 8.54 -21.48 26.42
N GLU A 228 8.40 -22.58 25.68
CA GLU A 228 9.03 -22.76 24.37
C GLU A 228 8.21 -22.17 23.21
N ALA A 229 7.07 -21.51 23.49
CA ALA A 229 6.25 -20.88 22.46
C ALA A 229 6.91 -19.62 21.85
N TYR A 230 7.90 -19.03 22.54
CA TYR A 230 8.66 -17.84 22.13
C TYR A 230 7.83 -16.76 21.39
N PRO A 231 6.84 -16.13 22.06
CA PRO A 231 5.95 -15.17 21.42
C PRO A 231 6.68 -14.03 20.71
N LYS A 232 6.14 -13.62 19.57
CA LYS A 232 6.62 -12.51 18.76
C LYS A 232 5.68 -11.33 18.90
N SER A 233 6.23 -10.14 18.93
CA SER A 233 5.47 -8.89 19.07
C SER A 233 5.19 -8.25 17.72
N PHE A 234 3.98 -7.73 17.54
CA PHE A 234 3.54 -7.03 16.35
C PHE A 234 2.79 -5.75 16.74
N THR A 235 2.92 -4.71 15.93
CA THR A 235 2.05 -3.55 16.03
C THR A 235 1.73 -2.92 14.68
N PHE A 236 0.55 -2.31 14.57
CA PHE A 236 0.12 -1.52 13.42
C PHE A 236 0.04 -0.04 13.78
N ILE A 237 0.59 0.81 12.92
CA ILE A 237 0.53 2.26 13.03
C ILE A 237 -0.16 2.78 11.75
N PRO A 238 -1.29 3.47 11.85
CA PRO A 238 -1.97 4.03 10.71
C PRO A 238 -1.22 5.24 10.14
N SER A 239 -1.24 5.36 8.82
CA SER A 239 -0.66 6.48 8.07
C SER A 239 -1.77 7.31 7.42
N SER A 240 -1.60 8.62 7.47
CA SER A 240 -2.39 9.61 6.75
C SER A 240 -1.51 10.47 5.84
N VAL A 241 -2.07 10.92 4.71
CA VAL A 241 -1.43 11.94 3.86
C VAL A 241 -1.08 13.21 4.64
N PHE A 242 -1.86 13.54 5.67
CA PHE A 242 -1.65 14.70 6.52
C PHE A 242 -0.47 14.56 7.50
N ASP A 243 0.01 13.33 7.76
CA ASP A 243 1.21 13.10 8.56
C ASP A 243 2.47 13.60 7.83
N ASN A 244 2.41 13.67 6.50
CA ASN A 244 3.50 14.17 5.68
C ASN A 244 3.39 15.68 5.50
N GLN A 245 3.74 16.42 6.54
CA GLN A 245 3.75 17.88 6.59
C GLN A 245 4.64 18.48 5.50
N ILE A 246 5.75 17.82 5.15
CA ILE A 246 6.64 18.26 4.05
C ILE A 246 5.89 18.21 2.72
N LEU A 247 5.23 17.10 2.39
CA LEU A 247 4.45 16.97 1.16
C LEU A 247 3.28 17.95 1.15
N MET A 248 2.52 18.06 2.25
CA MET A 248 1.37 18.96 2.33
C MET A 248 1.74 20.43 2.24
N LYS A 249 2.93 20.81 2.71
CA LYS A 249 3.46 22.17 2.55
C LYS A 249 3.96 22.42 1.13
N ALA A 250 4.62 21.45 0.51
CA ALA A 250 5.22 21.60 -0.82
C ALA A 250 4.19 21.48 -1.95
N ASN A 251 3.20 20.62 -1.80
CA ASN A 251 2.17 20.31 -2.80
C ASN A 251 0.83 19.93 -2.14
N PRO A 252 0.09 20.91 -1.59
CA PRO A 252 -1.24 20.67 -1.02
C PRO A 252 -2.26 20.18 -2.07
N GLU A 253 -2.08 20.54 -3.34
CA GLU A 253 -2.94 20.13 -4.46
C GLU A 253 -2.87 18.62 -4.75
N TYR A 254 -1.89 17.89 -4.19
CA TYR A 254 -1.85 16.42 -4.26
C TYR A 254 -3.14 15.75 -3.78
N LEU A 255 -3.87 16.39 -2.86
CA LEU A 255 -5.19 15.92 -2.43
C LEU A 255 -6.21 15.88 -3.58
N ALA A 256 -6.12 16.79 -4.56
CA ALA A 256 -6.99 16.75 -5.73
C ALA A 256 -6.73 15.49 -6.57
N ASN A 257 -5.47 15.07 -6.71
CA ASN A 257 -5.10 13.84 -7.41
C ASN A 257 -5.69 12.61 -6.73
N LEU A 258 -5.62 12.54 -5.39
CA LEU A 258 -6.23 11.44 -4.63
C LEU A 258 -7.76 11.46 -4.70
N ASN A 259 -8.39 12.64 -4.79
CA ASN A 259 -9.84 12.76 -4.95
C ASN A 259 -10.32 12.36 -6.35
N ALA A 260 -9.48 12.53 -7.38
CA ALA A 260 -9.78 12.15 -8.75
C ALA A 260 -9.79 10.62 -8.98
N LEU A 261 -9.28 9.84 -8.03
CA LEU A 261 -9.31 8.38 -8.10
C LEU A 261 -10.76 7.84 -8.13
N PRO A 262 -11.00 6.69 -8.78
CA PRO A 262 -12.25 5.94 -8.68
C PRO A 262 -12.64 5.72 -7.22
N TYR A 263 -13.95 5.57 -6.95
CA TYR A 263 -14.46 5.53 -5.57
C TYR A 263 -13.74 4.52 -4.67
N VAL A 264 -13.55 3.27 -5.11
CA VAL A 264 -12.87 2.23 -4.31
C VAL A 264 -11.44 2.63 -4.00
N GLU A 265 -10.67 3.07 -4.99
CA GLU A 265 -9.29 3.52 -4.81
C GLU A 265 -9.20 4.75 -3.91
N ARG A 266 -10.09 5.72 -4.08
CA ARG A 266 -10.16 6.91 -3.23
C ARG A 266 -10.41 6.52 -1.78
N MET A 267 -11.35 5.62 -1.51
CA MET A 267 -11.61 5.17 -0.14
C MET A 267 -10.41 4.42 0.46
N ARG A 268 -9.74 3.57 -0.31
CA ARG A 268 -8.52 2.87 0.18
C ARG A 268 -7.35 3.83 0.38
N PHE A 269 -6.99 4.59 -0.65
CA PHE A 269 -5.75 5.35 -0.72
C PHE A 269 -5.82 6.75 -0.11
N LEU A 270 -7.00 7.40 -0.08
CA LEU A 270 -7.18 8.68 0.60
C LEU A 270 -7.82 8.54 1.97
N LYS A 271 -8.79 7.63 2.14
CA LYS A 271 -9.52 7.48 3.41
C LYS A 271 -8.95 6.37 4.30
N GLY A 272 -8.16 5.45 3.76
CA GLY A 272 -7.56 4.36 4.52
C GLY A 272 -8.51 3.18 4.77
N ASN A 273 -9.52 2.98 3.92
CA ASN A 273 -10.50 1.91 4.10
C ASN A 273 -9.90 0.53 3.77
N TRP A 274 -9.91 -0.40 4.74
CA TRP A 274 -9.34 -1.75 4.63
C TRP A 274 -10.29 -2.82 4.10
N LYS A 275 -11.60 -2.59 4.18
CA LYS A 275 -12.62 -3.61 3.87
C LYS A 275 -13.20 -3.50 2.47
N LEU A 276 -13.16 -2.30 1.88
CA LEU A 276 -13.87 -1.99 0.64
C LEU A 276 -13.28 -2.76 -0.56
N ARG A 277 -14.08 -3.65 -1.15
CA ARG A 277 -13.74 -4.47 -2.33
C ARG A 277 -14.31 -3.89 -3.62
N TYR A 278 -13.65 -4.21 -4.74
CA TYR A 278 -14.29 -4.12 -6.05
C TYR A 278 -15.35 -5.21 -6.16
N ALA A 279 -16.61 -4.84 -5.99
CA ALA A 279 -17.75 -5.74 -6.16
C ALA A 279 -18.87 -4.99 -6.90
N ALA A 280 -19.71 -5.71 -7.65
CA ALA A 280 -20.96 -5.16 -8.16
C ALA A 280 -21.79 -4.62 -6.97
N GLY A 281 -22.09 -3.31 -6.98
CA GLY A 281 -22.75 -2.61 -5.87
C GLY A 281 -21.83 -1.73 -4.99
N ASN A 282 -20.53 -2.02 -4.90
CA ASN A 282 -19.56 -1.13 -4.23
C ASN A 282 -18.97 -0.07 -5.17
N VAL A 283 -19.11 -0.30 -6.48
CA VAL A 283 -18.72 0.66 -7.53
C VAL A 283 -19.80 1.72 -7.73
N PHE A 284 -21.06 1.43 -7.40
CA PHE A 284 -22.21 2.32 -7.58
C PHE A 284 -23.08 2.26 -6.34
N LYS A 285 -23.09 3.32 -5.53
CA LYS A 285 -23.97 3.37 -4.36
C LYS A 285 -25.39 3.77 -4.75
N PRO A 286 -26.44 3.17 -4.14
CA PRO A 286 -27.82 3.59 -4.37
C PRO A 286 -28.01 5.10 -4.21
N GLU A 287 -27.41 5.73 -3.19
CA GLU A 287 -27.50 7.17 -2.95
C GLU A 287 -26.86 8.06 -4.03
N TRP A 288 -26.06 7.52 -4.96
CA TRP A 288 -25.57 8.29 -6.11
C TRP A 288 -26.61 8.46 -7.20
N TRP A 289 -27.66 7.65 -7.17
CA TRP A 289 -28.68 7.60 -8.20
C TRP A 289 -29.96 8.23 -7.70
N GLN A 290 -30.50 9.13 -8.51
CA GLN A 290 -31.88 9.56 -8.35
C GLN A 290 -32.78 8.59 -9.10
N ILE A 291 -33.62 7.86 -8.36
CA ILE A 291 -34.71 7.08 -8.97
C ILE A 291 -35.75 8.08 -9.47
N ILE A 292 -36.14 7.95 -10.74
CA ILE A 292 -37.19 8.75 -11.36
C ILE A 292 -38.33 7.83 -11.77
N ASP A 293 -39.56 8.23 -11.48
CA ASP A 293 -40.75 7.39 -11.73
C ASP A 293 -41.18 7.39 -13.21
N ALA A 294 -40.74 8.38 -13.98
CA ALA A 294 -41.05 8.51 -15.39
C ALA A 294 -39.87 9.09 -16.17
N LEU A 295 -39.75 8.69 -17.44
CA LEU A 295 -38.72 9.18 -18.34
C LEU A 295 -39.04 10.62 -18.76
N PRO A 296 -38.09 11.57 -18.67
CA PRO A 296 -38.28 12.92 -19.17
C PRO A 296 -38.52 12.94 -20.70
N VAL A 297 -39.28 13.93 -21.17
CA VAL A 297 -39.71 14.03 -22.58
C VAL A 297 -38.62 14.54 -23.52
N ASP A 298 -37.53 15.11 -23.00
CA ASP A 298 -36.46 15.79 -23.73
C ASP A 298 -35.28 14.86 -24.07
N ILE A 299 -35.58 13.67 -24.60
CA ILE A 299 -34.56 12.69 -25.00
C ILE A 299 -33.89 13.14 -26.29
N LYS A 300 -32.56 13.30 -26.24
CA LYS A 300 -31.74 13.66 -27.40
C LYS A 300 -31.24 12.44 -28.16
N ASP A 301 -30.68 11.46 -27.44
CA ASP A 301 -30.08 10.27 -27.99
C ASP A 301 -30.38 9.05 -27.11
N SER A 302 -30.34 7.85 -27.70
CA SER A 302 -30.41 6.60 -26.94
C SER A 302 -29.38 5.58 -27.41
N VAL A 303 -28.83 4.83 -26.47
CA VAL A 303 -27.88 3.76 -26.76
C VAL A 303 -28.21 2.54 -25.89
N ARG A 304 -28.03 1.34 -26.45
CA ARG A 304 -27.96 0.13 -25.65
C ARG A 304 -26.60 -0.52 -25.85
N PHE A 305 -25.89 -0.71 -24.74
CA PHE A 305 -24.64 -1.45 -24.71
C PHE A 305 -24.88 -2.89 -24.25
N TRP A 306 -24.09 -3.82 -24.78
CA TRP A 306 -24.17 -5.25 -24.48
C TRP A 306 -22.80 -5.77 -24.07
N ASP A 307 -22.75 -6.45 -22.93
CA ASP A 307 -21.62 -7.27 -22.48
C ASP A 307 -21.96 -8.75 -22.72
N PHE A 308 -21.16 -9.44 -23.52
CA PHE A 308 -21.48 -10.77 -24.06
C PHE A 308 -20.73 -11.89 -23.33
N ALA A 309 -21.43 -12.95 -22.96
CA ALA A 309 -20.88 -14.16 -22.34
C ALA A 309 -20.96 -15.41 -23.24
N GLY A 310 -22.01 -15.56 -24.05
CA GLY A 310 -22.11 -16.59 -25.09
C GLY A 310 -22.16 -18.04 -24.62
N THR A 311 -22.61 -18.31 -23.39
CA THR A 311 -22.59 -19.68 -22.82
C THR A 311 -23.94 -20.07 -22.23
N VAL A 312 -24.48 -21.21 -22.68
CA VAL A 312 -25.72 -21.80 -22.15
C VAL A 312 -25.41 -22.70 -20.97
N ALA A 313 -26.28 -22.70 -19.96
CA ALA A 313 -26.14 -23.59 -18.82
C ALA A 313 -26.17 -25.06 -19.27
N SER A 314 -25.24 -25.86 -18.75
CA SER A 314 -25.11 -27.28 -19.04
C SER A 314 -24.84 -28.06 -17.76
N GLU A 315 -24.90 -29.39 -17.81
CA GLU A 315 -24.57 -30.22 -16.65
C GLU A 315 -23.13 -30.01 -16.15
N LYS A 316 -22.20 -29.67 -17.07
CA LYS A 316 -20.79 -29.37 -16.78
C LYS A 316 -20.56 -27.94 -16.30
N ASN A 317 -21.41 -26.99 -16.71
CA ASN A 317 -21.37 -25.61 -16.27
C ASN A 317 -22.79 -25.12 -16.00
N ARG A 318 -23.26 -25.35 -14.78
CA ARG A 318 -24.65 -25.09 -14.39
C ARG A 318 -24.97 -23.59 -14.24
N ASP A 319 -23.94 -22.77 -14.11
CA ASP A 319 -24.09 -21.33 -13.82
C ASP A 319 -23.10 -20.49 -14.65
N PRO A 320 -23.25 -20.44 -15.98
CA PRO A 320 -22.37 -19.65 -16.84
C PRO A 320 -22.61 -18.14 -16.67
N ASP A 321 -21.66 -17.33 -17.15
CA ASP A 321 -21.83 -15.88 -17.11
C ASP A 321 -23.05 -15.40 -17.92
N TRP A 322 -23.62 -14.28 -17.50
CA TRP A 322 -24.78 -13.67 -18.17
C TRP A 322 -24.32 -12.70 -19.26
N THR A 323 -25.01 -12.72 -20.39
CA THR A 323 -24.99 -11.57 -21.31
C THR A 323 -25.91 -10.49 -20.74
N GLN A 324 -25.38 -9.28 -20.59
CA GLN A 324 -26.07 -8.15 -19.95
C GLN A 324 -26.21 -6.99 -20.93
N GLY A 325 -27.39 -6.38 -20.95
CA GLY A 325 -27.71 -5.24 -21.81
C GLY A 325 -28.24 -4.07 -21.01
N THR A 326 -27.58 -2.92 -21.10
CA THR A 326 -28.02 -1.67 -20.44
C THR A 326 -28.41 -0.63 -21.48
N LYS A 327 -29.65 -0.14 -21.43
CA LYS A 327 -30.12 1.00 -22.24
C LYS A 327 -30.02 2.29 -21.46
N GLN A 328 -29.44 3.28 -22.11
CA GLN A 328 -29.27 4.62 -21.59
C GLN A 328 -29.85 5.62 -22.59
N VAL A 329 -30.45 6.69 -22.07
CA VAL A 329 -30.83 7.86 -22.85
C VAL A 329 -30.08 9.07 -22.36
N LYS A 330 -29.74 9.97 -23.28
CA LYS A 330 -29.15 11.27 -22.98
C LYS A 330 -30.22 12.34 -23.14
N LEU A 331 -30.44 13.13 -22.10
CA LEU A 331 -31.39 14.26 -22.12
C LEU A 331 -30.75 15.49 -22.77
N ALA A 332 -31.57 16.48 -23.14
CA ALA A 332 -31.11 17.73 -23.75
C ALA A 332 -30.13 18.51 -22.86
N ASP A 333 -30.31 18.43 -21.54
CA ASP A 333 -29.44 19.05 -20.54
C ASP A 333 -28.13 18.28 -20.25
N GLY A 334 -27.93 17.14 -20.92
CA GLY A 334 -26.72 16.32 -20.81
C GLY A 334 -26.75 15.24 -19.73
N ARG A 335 -27.80 15.15 -18.91
CA ARG A 335 -27.98 14.02 -17.98
C ARG A 335 -28.15 12.69 -18.73
N ILE A 336 -27.68 11.61 -18.12
CA ILE A 336 -27.83 10.24 -18.62
C ILE A 336 -28.81 9.50 -17.71
N VAL A 337 -29.84 8.89 -18.30
CA VAL A 337 -30.83 8.08 -17.59
C VAL A 337 -30.71 6.64 -18.05
N ILE A 338 -30.57 5.71 -17.10
CA ILE A 338 -30.65 4.27 -17.38
C ILE A 338 -32.12 3.89 -17.42
N THR A 339 -32.61 3.43 -18.57
CA THR A 339 -34.04 3.17 -18.79
C THR A 339 -34.41 1.69 -18.75
N ASP A 340 -33.43 0.81 -18.97
CA ASP A 340 -33.67 -0.63 -18.99
C ASP A 340 -32.37 -1.41 -18.80
N CYS A 341 -32.41 -2.44 -17.95
CA CYS A 341 -31.33 -3.40 -17.74
C CYS A 341 -31.91 -4.81 -17.89
N GLN A 342 -31.28 -5.63 -18.73
CA GLN A 342 -31.75 -6.98 -19.02
C GLN A 342 -30.60 -7.97 -19.17
N GLY A 343 -30.80 -9.20 -18.72
CA GLY A 343 -29.84 -10.28 -18.85
C GLY A 343 -30.46 -11.52 -19.50
N PHE A 344 -29.67 -12.25 -20.29
CA PHE A 344 -30.00 -13.61 -20.75
C PHE A 344 -28.75 -14.50 -20.84
N ARG A 345 -28.95 -15.82 -20.94
CA ARG A 345 -27.91 -16.84 -21.11
C ARG A 345 -28.25 -17.69 -22.32
N GLU A 346 -27.60 -17.42 -23.43
CA GLU A 346 -27.93 -18.03 -24.71
C GLU A 346 -26.69 -18.40 -25.51
N SER A 347 -26.86 -19.25 -26.52
CA SER A 347 -25.75 -19.57 -27.43
C SER A 347 -25.33 -18.34 -28.22
N PRO A 348 -24.05 -18.18 -28.64
CA PRO A 348 -23.58 -16.96 -29.30
C PRO A 348 -24.43 -16.51 -30.49
N LEU A 349 -24.96 -17.47 -31.27
CA LEU A 349 -25.84 -17.20 -32.40
C LEU A 349 -27.19 -16.62 -31.97
N GLN A 350 -27.75 -17.10 -30.85
CA GLN A 350 -29.01 -16.59 -30.32
C GLN A 350 -28.81 -15.22 -29.65
N GLU A 351 -27.69 -15.00 -28.96
CA GLU A 351 -27.34 -13.67 -28.43
C GLU A 351 -27.28 -12.62 -29.54
N TYR A 352 -26.61 -12.95 -30.64
CA TYR A 352 -26.54 -12.07 -31.82
C TYR A 352 -27.94 -11.76 -32.39
N ARG A 353 -28.85 -12.74 -32.45
CA ARG A 353 -30.22 -12.54 -32.93
C ARG A 353 -31.04 -11.66 -31.99
N ILE A 354 -30.93 -11.88 -30.67
CA ILE A 354 -31.65 -11.13 -29.65
C ILE A 354 -31.19 -9.67 -29.64
N THR A 355 -29.87 -9.44 -29.62
CA THR A 355 -29.31 -8.09 -29.61
C THR A 355 -29.67 -7.31 -30.87
N ARG A 356 -29.63 -7.95 -32.05
CA ARG A 356 -30.00 -7.30 -33.32
C ARG A 356 -31.48 -6.91 -33.40
N ARG A 357 -32.40 -7.78 -32.97
CA ARG A 357 -33.84 -7.45 -32.90
C ARG A 357 -34.12 -6.25 -31.98
N LYS A 358 -33.35 -6.09 -30.91
CA LYS A 358 -33.49 -5.00 -29.95
C LYS A 358 -32.82 -3.69 -30.39
N ILE A 359 -31.99 -3.72 -31.43
CA ILE A 359 -31.51 -2.51 -32.11
C ILE A 359 -32.66 -1.91 -32.95
N ASP A 360 -33.45 -2.75 -33.64
CA ASP A 360 -34.53 -2.28 -34.52
C ASP A 360 -35.71 -1.65 -33.76
N SER A 361 -35.95 -2.05 -32.51
CA SER A 361 -36.96 -1.43 -31.62
C SER A 361 -36.48 -0.15 -30.92
N CYS A 362 -35.22 0.27 -31.13
CA CYS A 362 -34.69 1.53 -30.62
C CYS A 362 -34.76 2.68 -31.64
N ARG A 363 -35.34 2.46 -32.83
CA ARG A 363 -35.78 3.57 -33.68
C ARG A 363 -36.93 4.26 -32.96
N LEU A 364 -36.72 5.54 -32.62
CA LEU A 364 -37.79 6.42 -32.18
C LEU A 364 -38.94 6.26 -33.18
N LEU A 365 -40.14 6.00 -32.66
CA LEU A 365 -41.35 6.30 -33.43
C LEU A 365 -41.27 7.80 -33.72
N ASP A 366 -41.21 8.14 -35.01
CA ASP A 366 -41.16 9.51 -35.51
C ASP A 366 -42.26 10.40 -34.90
#